data_AF-A0A2T4CRA3-F1
#
_entry.id   AF-A0A2T4CRA3-F1
#
_cell.length_a   1.000
_cell.length_b   1.000
_cell.length_c   1.000
_cell.angle_alpha   90.00
_cell.angle_beta   90.00
_cell.angle_gamma   90.00
#
_symmetry.space_group_name_H-M   'P 1'
#
loop_
_entity.id
_entity.type
_entity.pdbx_description
1 polymer ?
#
loop_
_entity_poly.entity_id
_entity_poly.type
_entity_poly.pdbx_seq_one_letter_code
_entity_poly.pdbx_strand_id
1 'polypeptide(L)'
;HQFEVTGNEHALNTWCYEYFDKNPIVQHHHCDAPFSELSTTDIMEVIIHQHQQIIDLYRYLHDCADISSAKELMEELRSFEEHEIMVMSQSANRLEDI
;
A
#
# COMPACT_ATOMS: atom_id res chain seq x y z
N HIS A 1 -7.44 31.45 -1.84
CA HIS A 1 -7.45 29.99 -2.07
C HIS A 1 -6.08 29.30 -1.92
N GLN A 2 -5.04 29.92 -1.34
CA GLN A 2 -3.74 29.24 -1.15
C GLN A 2 -3.59 28.53 0.22
N PHE A 3 -4.29 28.99 1.27
CA PHE A 3 -4.15 28.42 2.61
C PHE A 3 -4.72 27.00 2.77
N GLU A 4 -5.70 26.64 1.97
CA GLU A 4 -6.40 25.35 2.04
C GLU A 4 -5.56 24.21 1.44
N VAL A 5 -4.74 24.52 0.44
CA VAL A 5 -3.88 23.55 -0.26
C VAL A 5 -2.64 23.22 0.58
N THR A 6 -1.99 24.24 1.16
CA THR A 6 -0.76 24.05 1.93
C THR A 6 -1.02 23.42 3.31
N GLY A 7 -2.16 23.71 3.95
CA GLY A 7 -2.53 23.09 5.22
C GLY A 7 -2.78 21.59 5.10
N ASN A 8 -3.42 21.16 4.00
CA ASN A 8 -3.73 19.76 3.74
C ASN A 8 -2.46 18.93 3.43
N GLU A 9 -1.55 19.46 2.62
CA GLU A 9 -0.28 18.78 2.30
C GLU A 9 0.61 18.58 3.53
N HIS A 10 0.70 19.58 4.42
CA HIS A 10 1.46 19.43 5.66
C HIS A 10 0.82 18.44 6.64
N ALA A 11 -0.52 18.40 6.72
CA ALA A 11 -1.23 17.43 7.53
C ALA A 11 -1.04 16.00 7.01
N LEU A 12 -1.16 15.79 5.70
CA LEU A 12 -0.96 14.49 5.07
C LEU A 12 0.46 13.96 5.28
N ASN A 13 1.47 14.81 5.09
CA ASN A 13 2.86 14.44 5.40
C ASN A 13 3.02 14.03 6.86
N THR A 14 2.41 14.76 7.79
CA THR A 14 2.45 14.46 9.23
C THR A 14 1.85 13.09 9.52
N TRP A 15 0.66 12.80 9.00
CA TRP A 15 0.00 11.51 9.20
C TRP A 15 0.78 10.34 8.60
N CYS A 16 1.38 10.52 7.42
CA CYS A 16 2.27 9.52 6.83
C CYS A 16 3.46 9.22 7.76
N TYR A 17 4.15 10.25 8.27
CA TYR A 17 5.26 10.05 9.20
C TYR A 17 4.82 9.35 10.49
N GLU A 18 3.71 9.76 11.10
CA GLU A 18 3.16 9.14 12.30
C GLU A 18 2.75 7.67 12.08
N TYR A 19 2.23 7.36 10.91
CA TYR A 19 1.88 5.99 10.55
C TYR A 19 3.12 5.12 10.42
N PHE A 20 4.13 5.57 9.67
CA PHE A 20 5.35 4.78 9.44
C PHE A 20 6.25 4.67 10.66
N ASP A 21 6.21 5.62 11.59
CA ASP A 21 6.86 5.49 12.90
C ASP A 21 6.30 4.30 13.70
N LYS A 22 4.99 4.03 13.57
CA LYS A 22 4.30 2.93 14.27
C LYS A 22 4.24 1.64 13.46
N ASN A 23 4.21 1.75 12.13
CA ASN A 23 4.03 0.67 11.18
C ASN A 23 5.14 0.78 10.12
N PRO A 24 6.39 0.42 10.47
CA PRO A 24 7.51 0.50 9.54
C PRO A 24 7.25 -0.38 8.31
N ILE A 25 7.66 0.10 7.14
CA ILE A 25 7.53 -0.66 5.90
C ILE A 25 8.45 -1.88 5.97
N VAL A 26 7.86 -3.06 5.94
CA VAL A 26 8.53 -4.34 5.83
C VAL A 26 8.78 -4.60 4.34
N GLN A 27 10.03 -4.47 3.92
CA GLN A 27 10.42 -4.71 2.53
C GLN A 27 10.44 -6.20 2.18
N HIS A 28 10.73 -7.06 3.16
CA HIS A 28 10.82 -8.51 3.00
C HIS A 28 9.97 -9.23 4.05
N HIS A 29 8.96 -9.99 3.60
CA HIS A 29 8.04 -10.67 4.51
C HIS A 29 8.68 -11.90 5.19
N HIS A 30 9.45 -12.69 4.44
CA HIS A 30 9.94 -14.01 4.90
C HIS A 30 11.46 -14.22 4.81
N CYS A 31 12.17 -13.46 3.97
CA CYS A 31 13.61 -13.65 3.75
C CYS A 31 14.26 -12.37 3.22
N ASP A 32 15.41 -11.98 3.77
CA ASP A 32 16.25 -10.86 3.25
C ASP A 32 17.06 -11.25 2.00
N ALA A 33 16.77 -12.40 1.38
CA ALA A 33 17.45 -12.83 0.16
C ALA A 33 17.13 -11.87 -0.99
N PRO A 34 18.12 -11.58 -1.85
CA PRO A 34 17.88 -10.77 -3.03
C PRO A 34 16.89 -11.47 -3.96
N PHE A 35 16.09 -10.70 -4.72
CA PHE A 35 15.10 -11.25 -5.66
C PHE A 35 15.70 -12.25 -6.67
N SER A 36 17.00 -12.15 -6.99
CA SER A 36 17.70 -13.10 -7.85
C SER A 36 17.75 -14.53 -7.29
N GLU A 37 17.56 -14.70 -5.99
CA GLU A 37 17.61 -15.99 -5.27
C GLU A 37 16.22 -16.49 -4.87
N LEU A 38 15.16 -15.71 -5.15
CA LEU A 38 13.78 -16.03 -4.78
C LEU A 38 13.04 -16.70 -5.94
N SER A 39 12.13 -17.62 -5.61
CA SER A 39 11.22 -18.18 -6.62
C SER A 39 10.19 -17.13 -7.05
N THR A 40 9.53 -17.35 -8.20
CA THR A 40 8.46 -16.45 -8.64
C THR A 40 7.34 -16.34 -7.60
N THR A 41 7.01 -17.43 -6.90
CA THR A 41 6.02 -17.42 -5.80
C THR A 41 6.50 -16.56 -4.63
N ASP A 42 7.74 -16.71 -4.19
CA ASP A 42 8.31 -15.90 -3.10
C ASP A 42 8.32 -14.41 -3.46
N ILE A 43 8.66 -14.08 -4.72
CA ILE A 43 8.61 -12.70 -5.22
C ILE A 43 7.18 -12.17 -5.18
N MET A 44 6.20 -12.94 -5.66
CA MET A 44 4.79 -12.52 -5.65
C MET A 44 4.28 -12.29 -4.22
N GLU A 45 4.63 -13.14 -3.26
CA GLU A 45 4.26 -12.95 -1.85
C GLU A 45 4.85 -11.66 -1.27
N VAL A 46 6.11 -11.36 -1.57
CA VAL A 46 6.75 -10.09 -1.15
C VAL A 46 6.01 -8.89 -1.72
N ILE A 47 5.68 -8.91 -3.03
CA ILE A 47 4.99 -7.78 -3.66
C ILE A 47 3.55 -7.64 -3.14
N ILE A 48 2.80 -8.74 -2.98
CA ILE A 48 1.46 -8.72 -2.38
C ILE A 48 1.51 -8.13 -0.96
N HIS A 49 2.51 -8.52 -0.16
CA HIS A 49 2.71 -7.96 1.17
C HIS A 49 2.97 -6.44 1.15
N GLN A 50 3.70 -5.94 0.15
CA GLN A 50 3.92 -4.50 -0.02
C GLN A 50 2.63 -3.77 -0.39
N HIS A 51 1.82 -4.30 -1.32
CA HIS A 51 0.50 -3.74 -1.64
C HIS A 51 -0.41 -3.70 -0.40
N GLN A 52 -0.40 -4.75 0.43
CA GLN A 52 -1.19 -4.79 1.66
C GLN A 52 -0.80 -3.68 2.65
N GLN A 53 0.49 -3.38 2.78
CA GLN A 53 0.98 -2.29 3.63
C GLN A 53 0.52 -0.91 3.12
N ILE A 54 0.48 -0.73 1.80
CA ILE A 54 -0.03 0.50 1.15
C ILE A 54 -1.54 0.63 1.37
N ILE A 55 -2.31 -0.46 1.25
CA ILE A 55 -3.74 -0.50 1.56
C ILE A 55 -4.00 -0.06 3.01
N ASP A 56 -3.22 -0.57 3.96
CA ASP A 56 -3.37 -0.21 5.37
C ASP A 56 -3.04 1.27 5.62
N LEU A 57 -2.06 1.83 4.92
CA LEU A 57 -1.76 3.26 4.93
C LEU A 57 -2.95 4.07 4.41
N TYR A 58 -3.51 3.72 3.24
CA TYR A 58 -4.66 4.46 2.69
C TYR A 58 -5.89 4.37 3.58
N ARG A 59 -6.14 3.23 4.23
CA ARG A 59 -7.19 3.13 5.26
C ARG A 59 -6.94 4.08 6.43
N TYR A 60 -5.71 4.14 6.94
CA TYR A 60 -5.37 5.08 8.01
C TYR A 60 -5.56 6.54 7.59
N LEU A 61 -5.08 6.92 6.40
CA LEU A 61 -5.22 8.28 5.89
C LEU A 61 -6.68 8.66 5.62
N HIS A 62 -7.50 7.71 5.15
CA HIS A 62 -8.94 7.90 5.02
C HIS A 62 -9.59 8.26 6.36
N ASP A 63 -9.21 7.56 7.43
CA ASP A 63 -9.76 7.79 8.77
C ASP A 63 -9.29 9.11 9.40
N CYS A 64 -8.08 9.57 9.05
CA CYS A 64 -7.57 10.88 9.46
C CYS A 64 -8.13 12.05 8.65
N ALA A 65 -8.55 11.83 7.41
CA ALA A 65 -9.03 12.90 6.55
C ALA A 65 -10.36 13.47 7.05
N ASP A 66 -10.48 14.80 7.11
CA ASP A 66 -11.74 15.48 7.47
C ASP A 66 -12.55 15.90 6.22
N ILE A 67 -11.91 15.97 5.06
CA ILE A 67 -12.52 16.45 3.81
C ILE A 67 -12.99 15.26 2.97
N SER A 68 -14.25 15.31 2.52
CA SER A 68 -14.85 14.21 1.75
C SER A 68 -14.08 13.85 0.48
N SER A 69 -13.55 14.82 -0.26
CA SER A 69 -12.77 14.55 -1.47
C SER A 69 -11.45 13.82 -1.19
N ALA A 70 -10.83 14.05 -0.02
CA ALA A 70 -9.64 13.32 0.38
C ALA A 70 -9.99 11.88 0.78
N LYS A 71 -11.12 11.66 1.45
CA LYS A 71 -11.64 10.32 1.74
C LYS A 71 -11.92 9.53 0.47
N GLU A 72 -12.64 10.13 -0.48
CA GLU A 72 -12.93 9.52 -1.78
C GLU A 72 -11.64 9.13 -2.51
N LEU A 73 -10.63 10.00 -2.52
CA LEU A 73 -9.32 9.68 -3.11
C LEU A 73 -8.64 8.49 -2.42
N MET A 74 -8.62 8.44 -1.09
CA MET A 74 -8.01 7.31 -0.36
C MET A 74 -8.77 5.99 -0.61
N GLU A 75 -10.10 6.06 -0.76
CA GLU A 75 -10.94 4.92 -1.10
C GLU A 75 -10.65 4.40 -2.51
N GLU A 76 -10.54 5.29 -3.50
CA GLU A 76 -10.20 4.94 -4.89
C GLU A 76 -8.81 4.30 -4.98
N LEU A 77 -7.81 4.90 -4.33
CA LEU A 77 -6.45 4.37 -4.28
C LEU A 77 -6.42 2.99 -3.61
N ARG A 78 -7.14 2.81 -2.50
CA ARG A 78 -7.25 1.51 -1.84
C ARG A 78 -7.87 0.45 -2.76
N SER A 79 -8.97 0.80 -3.43
CA SER A 79 -9.63 -0.12 -4.37
C SER A 79 -8.73 -0.52 -5.53
N PHE A 80 -7.84 0.36 -5.98
CA PHE A 80 -6.86 0.04 -7.02
C PHE A 80 -5.85 -1.01 -6.53
N GLU A 81 -5.28 -0.82 -5.34
CA GLU A 81 -4.32 -1.77 -4.77
C GLU A 81 -4.97 -3.15 -4.50
N GLU A 82 -6.21 -3.17 -4.01
CA GLU A 82 -6.99 -4.41 -3.82
C GLU A 82 -7.21 -5.15 -5.15
N HIS A 83 -7.42 -4.41 -6.24
CA HIS A 83 -7.56 -4.97 -7.58
C HIS A 83 -6.24 -5.58 -8.09
N GLU A 84 -5.11 -4.89 -7.91
CA GLU A 84 -3.79 -5.40 -8.30
C GLU A 84 -3.46 -6.70 -7.55
N ILE A 85 -3.71 -6.77 -6.23
CA ILE A 85 -3.54 -8.01 -5.46
C ILE A 85 -4.40 -9.15 -6.04
N MET A 86 -5.65 -8.86 -6.42
CA MET A 86 -6.53 -9.85 -7.03
C MET A 86 -5.98 -10.39 -8.36
N VAL A 87 -5.48 -9.51 -9.23
CA VAL A 87 -4.86 -9.88 -10.51
C VAL A 87 -3.60 -10.71 -10.30
N MET A 88 -2.77 -10.35 -9.33
CA MET A 88 -1.55 -11.07 -8.98
C MET A 88 -1.85 -12.47 -8.46
N SER A 89 -2.81 -12.60 -7.53
CA SER A 89 -3.24 -13.90 -6.99
C SER A 89 -3.74 -14.85 -8.09
N GLN A 90 -4.53 -14.34 -9.04
CA GLN A 90 -4.97 -15.13 -10.19
C GLN A 90 -3.83 -15.56 -11.11
N SER A 91 -2.83 -14.68 -11.28
CA SER A 91 -1.65 -14.96 -12.11
C SER A 91 -0.72 -15.98 -11.45
N ALA A 92 -0.58 -15.94 -10.12
CA ALA A 92 0.17 -16.91 -9.34
C ALA A 92 -0.38 -18.33 -9.51
N ASN A 93 -1.70 -18.49 -9.36
CA ASN A 93 -2.37 -19.78 -9.54
C ASN A 93 -2.12 -20.38 -10.93
N ARG A 94 -2.09 -19.54 -11.98
CA ARG A 94 -1.82 -19.99 -13.35
C ARG A 94 -0.36 -20.38 -13.60
N LEU A 95 0.57 -19.86 -12.81
CA LEU A 95 1.99 -20.22 -12.90
C LEU A 95 2.29 -21.55 -12.22
N GLU A 96 1.55 -21.90 -11.16
CA GLU A 96 1.66 -23.21 -10.51
C GLU A 96 1.06 -24.36 -11.33
N ASP A 97 0.14 -24.05 -12.26
CA ASP A 97 -0.49 -25.01 -13.17
C ASP A 97 0.39 -25.45 -14.37
N ILE A 98 1.58 -24.87 -14.55
CA ILE A 98 2.51 -25.12 -15.70
C ILE A 98 3.71 -25.97 -15.25
#